data_AF-A0A7V9ZPH7-F1
#
_entry.id   AF-A0A7V9ZPH7-F1
#
_cell.length_a   1.000
_cell.length_b   1.000
_cell.length_c   1.000
_cell.angle_alpha   90.00
_cell.angle_beta   90.00
_cell.angle_gamma   90.00
#
_symmetry.space_group_name_H-M   'P 1'
#
loop_
_entity.id
_entity.type
_entity.pdbx_description
1 polymer ?
#
loop_
_entity_poly.entity_id
_entity_poly.type
_entity_poly.pdbx_seq_one_letter_code
_entity_poly.pdbx_strand_id
1 'polypeptide(L)'
;MKLKAVILNCTLKKSPEVSNTGALIDKVVALMKPLDVKSEIIRLVDYHIPTGVTSKQGKDDEWPKILRKIKRADIFIIATPIWFGVRGSIAQMVMERLDGTYEEADSKTGQFPLYGKVAGVIVTGNEDGAHHAAAT
;
A
#
# COMPACT_ATOMS: atom_id res chain seq x y z
N MET A 1 4.10 20.74 10.83
CA MET A 1 3.32 19.48 10.90
C MET A 1 4.22 18.35 10.47
N LYS A 2 4.19 17.21 11.18
CA LYS A 2 5.00 16.03 10.86
C LYS A 2 4.30 15.19 9.78
N LEU A 3 4.93 15.00 8.62
CA LEU A 3 4.37 14.18 7.53
C LEU A 3 4.24 12.71 7.95
N LYS A 4 3.26 12.00 7.38
CA LYS A 4 3.00 10.58 7.65
C LYS A 4 3.13 9.76 6.37
N ALA A 5 3.91 8.68 6.45
CA ALA A 5 4.01 7.69 5.41
C ALA A 5 3.37 6.37 5.85
N VAL A 6 2.55 5.77 5.00
CA VAL A 6 2.07 4.39 5.16
C VAL A 6 2.68 3.55 4.04
N ILE A 7 3.36 2.47 4.41
CA ILE A 7 4.00 1.55 3.47
C ILE A 7 3.30 0.20 3.59
N LEU A 8 2.71 -0.28 2.49
CA LEU A 8 2.09 -1.60 2.42
C LEU A 8 3.10 -2.61 1.90
N ASN A 9 3.51 -3.55 2.75
CA ASN A 9 4.29 -4.70 2.33
C ASN A 9 3.34 -5.75 1.75
N CYS A 10 3.35 -5.87 0.42
CA CYS A 10 2.54 -6.79 -0.36
C CYS A 10 3.24 -8.14 -0.62
N THR A 11 4.16 -8.53 0.26
CA THR A 11 4.73 -9.89 0.24
C THR A 11 3.64 -10.95 0.41
N LEU A 12 3.89 -12.15 -0.13
CA LEU A 12 3.01 -13.32 0.06
C LEU A 12 3.34 -14.10 1.34
N LYS A 13 4.43 -13.75 2.05
CA LYS A 13 4.93 -14.48 3.22
C LYS A 13 4.37 -13.89 4.51
N LYS A 14 3.71 -14.71 5.32
CA LYS A 14 3.14 -14.26 6.61
C LYS A 14 4.23 -13.91 7.61
N SER A 15 3.97 -12.97 8.51
CA SER A 15 4.85 -12.74 9.64
C SER A 15 4.96 -14.00 10.52
N PRO A 16 6.16 -14.34 11.04
CA PRO A 16 7.41 -13.56 11.04
C PRO A 16 8.37 -13.90 9.88
N GLU A 17 7.93 -14.55 8.80
CA GLU A 17 8.83 -14.94 7.71
C GLU A 17 9.55 -13.73 7.08
N VAL A 18 10.80 -13.96 6.66
CA VAL A 18 11.64 -12.93 6.04
C VAL A 18 11.08 -12.53 4.67
N SER A 19 10.83 -11.23 4.52
CA SER A 19 10.40 -10.59 3.29
C SER A 19 11.55 -9.76 2.71
N ASN A 20 12.03 -10.11 1.52
CA ASN A 20 13.05 -9.33 0.81
C ASN A 20 12.56 -7.90 0.52
N THR A 21 11.28 -7.77 0.17
CA THR A 21 10.61 -6.47 0.04
C THR A 21 10.60 -5.70 1.37
N GLY A 22 10.43 -6.42 2.49
CA GLY A 22 10.61 -5.89 3.84
C GLY A 22 11.97 -5.21 4.05
N ALA A 23 13.06 -5.85 3.61
CA ALA A 23 14.39 -5.28 3.74
C ALA A 23 14.57 -3.96 2.97
N LEU A 24 13.96 -3.81 1.78
CA LEU A 24 13.96 -2.53 1.05
C LEU A 24 13.08 -1.48 1.75
N ILE A 25 11.94 -1.88 2.30
CA ILE A 25 11.08 -0.99 3.09
C ILE A 25 11.87 -0.39 4.27
N ASP A 26 12.63 -1.22 4.99
CA ASP A 26 13.43 -0.76 6.14
C ASP A 26 14.47 0.30 5.74
N LYS A 27 15.08 0.17 4.54
CA LYS A 27 15.99 1.19 3.99
C LYS A 27 15.25 2.50 3.69
N VAL A 28 14.08 2.42 3.06
CA VAL A 28 13.27 3.62 2.77
C VAL A 28 12.82 4.32 4.06
N VAL A 29 12.37 3.56 5.07
CA VAL A 29 11.98 4.12 6.37
C VAL A 29 13.18 4.76 7.08
N ALA A 30 14.37 4.17 7.00
CA ALA A 30 15.58 4.75 7.55
C ALA A 30 15.93 6.11 6.91
N LEU A 31 15.71 6.26 5.59
CA LEU A 31 15.93 7.52 4.86
C LEU A 31 14.85 8.58 5.17
N MET A 32 13.63 8.16 5.46
CA MET A 32 12.52 9.04 5.85
C MET A 32 12.64 9.60 7.28
N LYS A 33 13.27 8.84 8.18
CA LYS A 33 13.43 9.21 9.60
C LYS A 33 14.12 10.56 9.82
N PRO A 34 15.29 10.88 9.22
CA PRO A 34 15.93 12.19 9.39
C PRO A 34 15.15 13.36 8.78
N LEU A 35 14.21 13.08 7.87
CA LEU A 35 13.31 14.07 7.27
C LEU A 35 12.06 14.35 8.13
N ASP A 36 12.04 13.84 9.36
CA ASP A 36 10.91 13.92 10.28
C ASP A 36 9.61 13.33 9.69
N VAL A 37 9.69 12.30 8.84
CA VAL A 37 8.48 11.59 8.36
C VAL A 37 8.14 10.45 9.31
N LYS A 38 6.90 10.42 9.82
CA LYS A 38 6.39 9.30 10.64
C LYS A 38 5.93 8.17 9.73
N SER A 39 6.71 7.09 9.66
CA SER A 39 6.40 5.93 8.81
C SER A 39 5.72 4.80 9.59
N GLU A 40 4.70 4.20 8.98
CA GLU A 40 4.04 2.98 9.45
C GLU A 40 4.11 1.90 8.36
N ILE A 41 4.58 0.69 8.71
CA ILE A 41 4.67 -0.45 7.80
C ILE A 41 3.51 -1.40 8.12
N ILE A 42 2.77 -1.83 7.09
CA ILE A 42 1.65 -2.78 7.22
C ILE A 42 1.91 -3.95 6.28
N ARG A 43 2.10 -5.15 6.83
CA ARG A 43 2.21 -6.38 6.02
C ARG A 43 0.83 -6.94 5.76
N LEU A 44 0.38 -6.85 4.50
CA LEU A 44 -1.04 -7.08 4.18
C LEU A 44 -1.47 -8.54 4.31
N VAL A 45 -0.58 -9.49 4.05
CA VAL A 45 -0.88 -10.93 4.17
C VAL A 45 -1.14 -11.38 5.62
N ASP A 46 -0.87 -10.50 6.60
CA ASP A 46 -1.20 -10.74 8.01
C ASP A 46 -2.66 -10.34 8.36
N TYR A 47 -3.39 -9.72 7.42
CA TYR A 47 -4.77 -9.28 7.60
C TYR A 47 -5.73 -10.08 6.71
N HIS A 48 -6.96 -10.26 7.17
CA HIS A 48 -8.02 -10.79 6.32
C HIS A 48 -8.57 -9.69 5.41
N ILE A 49 -8.25 -9.77 4.11
CA ILE A 49 -8.70 -8.81 3.09
C ILE A 49 -9.28 -9.60 1.91
N PRO A 50 -10.62 -9.71 1.81
CA PRO A 50 -11.26 -10.30 0.64
C PRO A 50 -10.97 -9.49 -0.62
N THR A 51 -10.89 -10.17 -1.76
CA THR A 51 -10.87 -9.50 -3.08
C THR A 51 -12.18 -8.75 -3.32
N GLY A 52 -12.13 -7.66 -4.07
CA GLY A 52 -13.31 -6.87 -4.45
C GLY A 52 -12.95 -5.42 -4.72
N VAL A 53 -13.93 -4.62 -5.12
CA VAL A 53 -13.69 -3.24 -5.58
C VAL A 53 -14.23 -2.14 -4.65
N THR A 54 -14.94 -2.48 -3.58
CA THR A 54 -15.55 -1.47 -2.67
C THR A 54 -14.68 -1.19 -1.43
N SER A 55 -14.93 -0.11 -0.68
CA SER A 55 -14.19 0.18 0.57
C SER A 55 -14.38 -0.87 1.70
N LYS A 56 -15.35 -1.80 1.59
CA LYS A 56 -15.59 -2.88 2.58
C LYS A 56 -16.24 -4.11 1.93
N GLN A 57 -15.73 -5.30 2.24
CA GLN A 57 -16.23 -6.58 1.74
C GLN A 57 -16.59 -7.53 2.87
N GLY A 58 -17.87 -7.83 3.08
CA GLY A 58 -18.27 -8.76 4.15
C GLY A 58 -17.99 -8.22 5.57
N LYS A 59 -18.14 -9.11 6.57
CA LYS A 59 -18.11 -8.73 7.99
C LYS A 59 -16.69 -8.69 8.56
N ASP A 60 -15.83 -9.61 8.12
CA ASP A 60 -14.51 -9.85 8.71
C ASP A 60 -13.37 -9.13 7.95
N ASP A 61 -13.70 -8.30 6.95
CA ASP A 61 -12.73 -7.54 6.18
C ASP A 61 -12.04 -6.46 7.02
N GLU A 62 -10.72 -6.57 7.09
CA GLU A 62 -9.86 -5.64 7.81
C GLU A 62 -9.36 -4.47 6.93
N TRP A 63 -9.65 -4.48 5.63
CA TRP A 63 -9.32 -3.39 4.70
C TRP A 63 -9.77 -2.00 5.20
N PRO A 64 -10.98 -1.79 5.75
CA PRO A 64 -11.39 -0.48 6.26
C PRO A 64 -10.44 0.10 7.32
N LYS A 65 -9.78 -0.76 8.13
CA LYS A 65 -8.79 -0.33 9.12
C LYS A 65 -7.53 0.20 8.45
N ILE A 66 -7.09 -0.47 7.39
CA ILE A 66 -5.91 -0.10 6.59
C ILE A 66 -6.22 1.14 5.75
N LEU A 67 -7.37 1.18 5.09
CA LEU A 67 -7.82 2.31 4.27
C LEU A 67 -7.90 3.60 5.09
N ARG A 68 -8.34 3.55 6.36
CA ARG A 68 -8.29 4.72 7.26
C ARG A 68 -6.87 5.21 7.51
N LYS A 69 -5.86 4.33 7.55
CA LYS A 69 -4.45 4.73 7.68
C LYS A 69 -3.96 5.40 6.40
N ILE A 70 -4.31 4.84 5.23
CA ILE A 70 -4.01 5.42 3.91
C ILE A 70 -4.61 6.83 3.78
N LYS A 71 -5.91 6.98 4.09
CA LYS A 71 -6.61 8.28 4.04
C LYS A 71 -6.00 9.33 4.98
N ARG A 72 -5.38 8.92 6.08
CA ARG A 72 -4.71 9.81 7.05
C ARG A 72 -3.23 10.07 6.76
N ALA A 73 -2.65 9.36 5.80
CA ALA A 73 -1.26 9.52 5.41
C ALA A 73 -1.11 10.62 4.35
N ASP A 74 0.06 11.27 4.34
CA ASP A 74 0.44 12.24 3.31
C ASP A 74 1.17 11.52 2.16
N ILE A 75 1.90 10.46 2.51
CA ILE A 75 2.66 9.60 1.59
C ILE A 75 2.14 8.17 1.70
N PHE A 76 1.88 7.53 0.57
CA PHE A 76 1.45 6.14 0.49
C PHE A 76 2.37 5.35 -0.43
N ILE A 77 2.94 4.24 0.05
CA ILE A 77 3.87 3.42 -0.72
C ILE A 77 3.36 1.99 -0.83
N ILE A 78 3.21 1.51 -2.07
CA ILE A 78 2.99 0.09 -2.34
C ILE A 78 4.35 -0.58 -2.50
N ALA A 79 4.67 -1.53 -1.64
CA ALA A 79 5.90 -2.29 -1.71
C ALA A 79 5.59 -3.73 -2.16
N THR A 80 5.89 -4.06 -3.41
CA THR A 80 5.50 -5.32 -4.04
C THR A 80 6.70 -6.18 -4.40
N PRO A 81 6.66 -7.51 -4.14
CA PRO A 81 7.50 -8.43 -4.87
C PRO A 81 7.04 -8.52 -6.34
N ILE A 82 7.94 -8.93 -7.22
CA ILE A 82 7.63 -9.33 -8.60
C ILE A 82 7.29 -10.82 -8.61
N TRP A 83 6.19 -11.15 -9.29
CA TRP A 83 5.81 -12.53 -9.62
C TRP A 83 5.44 -12.60 -11.09
N PHE A 84 6.07 -13.49 -11.85
CA PHE A 84 5.85 -13.66 -13.30
C PHE A 84 5.93 -12.33 -14.08
N GLY A 85 6.93 -11.50 -13.77
CA GLY A 85 7.18 -10.24 -14.47
C GLY A 85 6.17 -9.11 -14.16
N VAL A 86 5.24 -9.33 -13.24
CA VAL A 86 4.24 -8.34 -12.81
C VAL A 86 4.26 -8.14 -11.30
N ARG A 87 3.50 -7.16 -10.81
CA ARG A 87 3.27 -6.97 -9.37
C ARG A 87 2.64 -8.22 -8.74
N GLY A 88 2.88 -8.42 -7.46
CA GLY A 88 2.27 -9.53 -6.72
C GLY A 88 0.75 -9.37 -6.59
N SER A 89 0.06 -10.50 -6.42
CA SER A 89 -1.41 -10.54 -6.28
C SER A 89 -1.95 -9.70 -5.13
N ILE A 90 -1.21 -9.58 -4.03
CA ILE A 90 -1.59 -8.72 -2.90
C ILE A 90 -1.53 -7.23 -3.29
N ALA A 91 -0.54 -6.82 -4.08
CA ALA A 91 -0.47 -5.45 -4.58
C ALA A 91 -1.57 -5.16 -5.63
N GLN A 92 -1.88 -6.13 -6.48
CA GLN A 92 -3.01 -6.03 -7.40
C GLN A 92 -4.34 -5.86 -6.65
N MET A 93 -4.58 -6.70 -5.63
CA MET A 93 -5.75 -6.59 -4.77
C MET A 93 -5.85 -5.21 -4.12
N VAL A 94 -4.75 -4.64 -3.60
CA VAL A 94 -4.75 -3.27 -3.05
C VAL A 94 -5.31 -2.25 -4.06
N MET A 95 -4.88 -2.31 -5.31
CA MET A 95 -5.34 -1.37 -6.33
C MET A 95 -6.84 -1.54 -6.60
N GLU A 96 -7.32 -2.78 -6.67
CA GLU A 96 -8.75 -3.08 -6.80
C GLU A 96 -9.55 -2.56 -5.59
N ARG A 97 -9.06 -2.77 -4.36
CA ARG A 97 -9.76 -2.30 -3.14
C ARG A 97 -9.76 -0.77 -3.00
N LEU A 98 -8.82 -0.06 -3.65
CA LEU A 98 -8.78 1.40 -3.66
C LEU A 98 -9.84 2.01 -4.59
N ASP A 99 -10.37 1.26 -5.55
CA ASP A 99 -11.43 1.72 -6.46
C ASP A 99 -12.66 2.25 -5.69
N GLY A 100 -13.05 1.56 -4.62
CA GLY A 100 -14.19 1.93 -3.78
C GLY A 100 -14.06 3.28 -3.08
N THR A 101 -12.87 3.89 -3.10
CA THR A 101 -12.70 5.25 -2.59
C THR A 101 -13.35 6.31 -3.49
N TYR A 102 -13.63 6.01 -4.76
CA TYR A 102 -14.29 6.93 -5.68
C TYR A 102 -15.74 7.24 -5.29
N GLU A 103 -16.40 6.33 -4.58
CA GLU A 103 -17.76 6.54 -4.04
C GLU A 103 -17.81 7.58 -2.92
N GLU A 104 -16.64 7.98 -2.39
CA GLU A 104 -16.51 8.87 -1.23
C GLU A 104 -16.02 10.27 -1.61
N ALA A 105 -16.26 10.70 -2.85
CA ALA A 105 -15.92 12.06 -3.28
C ALA A 105 -16.59 13.12 -2.39
N ASP A 106 -15.84 14.16 -2.04
CA ASP A 106 -16.37 15.27 -1.25
C ASP A 106 -17.39 16.06 -2.07
N SER A 107 -18.61 16.19 -1.56
CA SER A 107 -19.73 16.79 -2.29
C SER A 107 -19.61 18.31 -2.52
N LYS A 108 -18.71 18.99 -1.80
CA LYS A 108 -18.51 20.44 -1.93
C LYS A 108 -17.37 20.79 -2.87
N THR A 109 -16.27 20.06 -2.78
CA THR A 109 -15.04 20.29 -3.54
C THR A 109 -14.94 19.42 -4.79
N GLY A 110 -15.70 18.33 -4.86
CA GLY A 110 -15.62 17.32 -5.91
C GLY A 110 -14.35 16.45 -5.86
N GLN A 111 -13.49 16.62 -4.85
CA GLN A 111 -12.23 15.89 -4.75
C GLN A 111 -12.44 14.49 -4.15
N PHE A 112 -11.73 13.51 -4.69
CA PHE A 112 -11.66 12.17 -4.12
C PHE A 112 -10.89 12.16 -2.78
N PRO A 113 -11.15 11.21 -1.87
CA PRO A 113 -10.56 11.19 -0.53
C PRO A 113 -9.03 10.98 -0.51
N LEU A 114 -8.43 10.61 -1.65
CA LEU A 114 -6.98 10.45 -1.81
C LEU A 114 -6.30 11.64 -2.51
N TYR A 115 -7.05 12.71 -2.81
CA TYR A 115 -6.51 13.91 -3.44
C TYR A 115 -5.46 14.59 -2.54
N GLY A 116 -4.44 15.20 -3.16
CA GLY A 116 -3.35 15.88 -2.45
C GLY A 116 -2.32 14.98 -1.77
N LYS A 117 -2.40 13.66 -1.96
CA LYS A 117 -1.41 12.69 -1.44
C LYS A 117 -0.32 12.40 -2.46
N VAL A 118 0.85 11.97 -1.96
CA VAL A 118 1.95 11.48 -2.80
C VAL A 118 2.01 9.96 -2.73
N ALA A 119 2.08 9.31 -3.89
CA ALA A 119 2.29 7.87 -4.00
C ALA A 119 3.76 7.54 -4.32
N GLY A 120 4.24 6.40 -3.83
CA GLY A 120 5.52 5.82 -4.22
C GLY A 120 5.40 4.30 -4.38
N VAL A 121 6.43 3.70 -4.96
CA VAL A 121 6.49 2.24 -5.14
C VAL A 121 7.86 1.72 -4.74
N ILE A 122 7.89 0.57 -4.08
CA ILE A 122 9.09 -0.22 -3.84
C ILE A 122 8.88 -1.53 -4.55
N VAL A 123 9.79 -1.91 -5.44
CA VAL A 123 9.71 -3.18 -6.17
C VAL A 123 10.91 -4.04 -5.82
N THR A 124 10.66 -5.33 -5.60
CA THR A 124 11.73 -6.32 -5.40
C THR A 124 11.47 -7.54 -6.27
N GLY A 125 12.44 -7.96 -7.06
CA GLY A 125 12.37 -9.20 -7.82
C GLY A 125 13.75 -9.84 -7.88
N ASN A 126 13.80 -11.11 -8.29
CA ASN A 126 15.07 -11.80 -8.44
C ASN A 126 15.85 -11.30 -9.67
N GLU A 127 15.15 -10.94 -10.75
CA GLU A 127 15.78 -10.67 -12.05
C GLU A 127 15.17 -9.43 -12.73
N ASP A 128 13.95 -9.52 -13.27
CA ASP A 128 13.35 -8.49 -14.13
C ASP A 128 11.89 -8.20 -13.78
N GLY A 129 11.36 -7.08 -14.28
CA GLY A 129 9.94 -6.70 -14.25
C GLY A 129 9.62 -5.44 -13.45
N ALA A 130 10.62 -4.71 -12.95
CA ALA A 130 10.41 -3.60 -12.02
C ALA A 130 9.52 -2.49 -12.59
N HIS A 131 9.78 -2.05 -13.82
CA HIS A 131 8.99 -1.01 -14.48
C HIS A 131 7.54 -1.46 -14.74
N HIS A 132 7.36 -2.71 -15.16
CA HIS A 132 6.02 -3.26 -15.42
C HIS A 132 5.24 -3.44 -14.11
N ALA A 133 5.87 -3.97 -13.06
CA ALA A 133 5.27 -4.12 -11.74
C ALA A 133 4.96 -2.78 -11.04
N ALA A 134 5.60 -1.69 -11.45
CA ALA A 134 5.35 -0.34 -10.98
C ALA A 134 4.31 0.43 -11.80
N ALA A 135 3.89 -0.08 -12.96
CA ALA A 135 2.92 0.60 -13.82
C ALA A 135 1.58 0.81 -13.10
N THR A 136 0.80 1.80 -13.53
CA THR A 136 -0.58 2.02 -13.07
C THR A 136 -1.56 1.11 -13.79
#